data_AF-A0A1I2BR15-F1
#
_entry.id   AF-A0A1I2BR15-F1
#
_cell.length_a   1.000
_cell.length_b   1.000
_cell.length_c   1.000
_cell.angle_alpha   90.00
_cell.angle_beta   90.00
_cell.angle_gamma   90.00
#
_symmetry.space_group_name_H-M   'P 1'
#
loop_
_entity.id
_entity.type
_entity.pdbx_description
1 polymer ?
#
loop_
_entity_poly.entity_id
_entity_poly.type
_entity_poly.pdbx_seq_one_letter_code
_entity_poly.pdbx_strand_id
1 'polypeptide(L)'
;MKIDIDQLNESELINLNKRIVERLRFLHQLRAHTSMLVEPDNEPPVFGIITRYNKKTVSILAEDGKKWTVSPQLLRKITDISQF
;
A
#
# COMPACT_ATOMS: atom_id res chain seq x y z
N MET A 1 -4.88 -4.89 -24.03
CA MET A 1 -3.80 -4.29 -24.85
C MET A 1 -2.62 -5.24 -24.80
N LYS A 2 -2.09 -5.66 -25.95
CA LYS A 2 -0.95 -6.58 -26.04
C LYS A 2 0.32 -5.73 -26.19
N ILE A 3 1.31 -5.94 -25.34
CA ILE A 3 2.64 -5.35 -25.55
C ILE A 3 3.35 -6.29 -26.53
N ASP A 4 3.74 -5.76 -27.69
CA ASP A 4 4.51 -6.52 -28.68
C ASP A 4 5.99 -6.48 -28.28
N ILE A 5 6.49 -7.61 -27.76
CA ILE A 5 7.86 -7.73 -27.25
C ILE A 5 8.84 -8.21 -28.32
N ASP A 6 8.33 -8.71 -29.46
CA ASP A 6 9.15 -9.28 -30.53
C ASP A 6 9.91 -8.20 -31.32
N GLN A 7 9.50 -6.93 -31.16
CA GLN A 7 10.17 -5.76 -31.73
C GLN A 7 11.32 -5.23 -30.85
N LEU A 8 11.51 -5.78 -29.64
CA LEU A 8 12.49 -5.30 -28.68
C LEU A 8 13.78 -6.12 -28.73
N ASN A 9 14.92 -5.43 -28.72
CA ASN A 9 16.20 -6.09 -28.53
C ASN A 9 16.45 -6.46 -27.06
N GLU A 10 17.48 -7.26 -26.78
CA GLU A 10 17.77 -7.77 -25.43
C GLU A 10 17.91 -6.66 -24.38
N SER A 11 18.55 -5.54 -24.72
CA SER A 11 18.75 -4.43 -23.77
C SER A 11 17.45 -3.72 -23.43
N GLU A 12 16.55 -3.60 -24.41
CA GLU A 12 15.22 -3.03 -24.25
C GLU A 12 14.32 -3.95 -23.43
N LEU A 13 14.42 -5.26 -23.63
CA LEU A 13 13.71 -6.26 -22.83
C LEU A 13 14.15 -6.23 -21.37
N ILE A 14 15.46 -6.12 -21.10
CA ILE A 14 15.99 -5.99 -19.73
C ILE A 14 15.49 -4.70 -19.07
N ASN A 15 15.48 -3.59 -19.82
CA ASN A 15 14.97 -2.31 -19.30
C ASN A 15 13.46 -2.39 -18.99
N LEU A 16 12.68 -2.95 -19.91
CA LEU A 16 11.25 -3.15 -19.75
C LEU A 16 10.94 -4.03 -18.52
N ASN A 17 11.68 -5.12 -18.34
CA ASN A 17 11.54 -6.00 -17.19
C ASN A 17 11.79 -5.26 -15.86
N LYS A 18 12.88 -4.49 -15.76
CA LYS A 18 13.18 -3.69 -14.55
C LYS A 18 12.03 -2.75 -14.20
N ARG A 19 11.49 -2.02 -15.18
CA ARG A 19 10.37 -1.09 -14.99
C ARG A 19 9.08 -1.81 -14.58
N ILE A 20 8.79 -2.96 -15.17
CA ILE A 20 7.61 -3.78 -14.79
C ILE A 20 7.75 -4.26 -13.35
N VAL A 21 8.91 -4.82 -12.98
CA VAL A 21 9.17 -5.31 -11.62
C VAL A 21 9.07 -4.18 -10.60
N GLU A 22 9.63 -3.00 -10.88
CA GLU A 22 9.49 -1.82 -10.03
C GLU A 22 8.03 -1.38 -9.90
N ARG A 23 7.29 -1.33 -11.00
CA ARG A 23 5.87 -0.95 -10.99
C ARG A 23 5.02 -1.94 -10.21
N LEU A 24 5.26 -3.25 -10.36
CA LEU A 24 4.58 -4.28 -9.60
C LEU A 24 4.92 -4.22 -8.11
N ARG A 25 6.19 -3.97 -7.74
CA ARG A 25 6.58 -3.75 -6.34
C ARG A 25 5.88 -2.53 -5.74
N PHE A 26 5.78 -1.43 -6.49
CA PHE A 26 5.05 -0.23 -6.05
C PHE A 26 3.54 -0.50 -5.91
N LEU A 27 2.92 -1.16 -6.87
CA LEU A 27 1.50 -1.52 -6.79
C LEU A 27 1.21 -2.52 -5.66
N HIS A 28 2.13 -3.43 -5.38
CA HIS A 28 2.03 -4.33 -4.24
C HIS A 28 2.15 -3.57 -2.92
N GLN A 29 3.08 -2.62 -2.82
CA GLN A 29 3.15 -1.70 -1.69
C GLN A 29 1.82 -0.95 -1.54
N LEU A 30 1.27 -0.35 -2.61
CA LEU A 30 -0.01 0.36 -2.58
C LEU A 30 -1.22 -0.51 -2.22
N ARG A 31 -1.28 -1.79 -2.61
CA ARG A 31 -2.36 -2.69 -2.14
C ARG A 31 -2.23 -3.05 -0.66
N ALA A 32 -1.05 -2.89 -0.06
CA ALA A 32 -0.90 -2.93 1.39
C ALA A 32 -1.33 -1.60 2.06
N HIS A 33 -1.61 -0.52 1.31
CA HIS A 33 -2.35 0.67 1.76
C HIS A 33 -3.89 0.46 1.69
N THR A 34 -4.34 -0.80 1.78
CA THR A 34 -5.70 -1.21 2.18
C THR A 34 -6.20 -0.37 3.34
N SER A 35 -7.47 0.02 3.33
CA SER A 35 -8.19 0.57 4.49
C SER A 35 -7.85 -0.25 5.73
N MET A 36 -7.26 0.41 6.72
CA MET A 36 -6.81 -0.25 7.95
C MET A 36 -7.63 0.24 9.13
N LEU A 37 -7.92 -0.69 10.01
CA LEU A 37 -8.40 -0.42 11.34
C LEU A 37 -7.17 -0.30 12.24
N VAL A 38 -7.05 0.82 12.94
CA VAL A 38 -6.04 0.99 13.98
C VAL A 38 -6.76 1.14 15.30
N GLU A 39 -6.44 0.28 16.27
CA GLU A 39 -6.87 0.42 17.66
C GLU A 39 -5.67 0.97 18.44
N PRO A 40 -5.60 2.28 18.70
CA PRO A 40 -4.62 2.81 19.63
C PRO A 40 -4.98 2.36 21.05
N ASP A 41 -3.99 2.14 21.92
CA ASP A 41 -4.25 1.73 23.31
C ASP A 41 -5.19 2.72 24.01
N ASN A 42 -6.34 2.20 24.47
CA ASN A 42 -7.43 2.95 25.12
C ASN A 42 -8.16 3.99 24.27
N GLU A 43 -8.03 3.96 22.93
CA GLU A 43 -8.79 4.83 22.03
C GLU A 43 -9.70 4.04 21.08
N PRO A 44 -10.78 4.67 20.56
CA PRO A 44 -11.64 4.05 19.56
C PRO A 44 -10.85 3.69 18.30
N PRO A 45 -11.24 2.61 17.60
CA PRO A 45 -10.59 2.24 16.36
C PRO A 45 -10.71 3.35 15.31
N VAL A 46 -9.59 3.73 14.74
CA VAL A 46 -9.47 4.72 13.67
C VAL A 46 -9.42 4.00 12.33
N PHE A 47 -10.40 4.30 11.48
CA PHE A 47 -10.41 3.89 10.08
C PHE A 47 -9.66 4.92 9.25
N GLY A 48 -8.77 4.45 8.39
CA GLY A 48 -8.05 5.35 7.52
C GLY A 48 -7.22 4.68 6.45
N ILE A 49 -6.73 5.51 5.54
CA ILE A 49 -5.81 5.10 4.49
C ILE A 49 -4.38 5.30 4.96
N ILE A 50 -3.53 4.32 4.72
CA ILE A 50 -2.10 4.53 4.94
C ILE A 50 -1.63 5.56 3.90
N THR A 51 -0.89 6.57 4.34
CA THR A 51 -0.27 7.58 3.48
C THR A 51 1.24 7.39 3.36
N ARG A 52 1.86 6.70 4.33
CA ARG A 52 3.29 6.34 4.29
C ARG A 52 3.54 5.09 5.11
N TYR A 53 4.25 4.13 4.54
CA TYR A 53 4.64 2.90 5.23
C TYR A 53 6.16 2.81 5.38
N ASN A 54 6.67 2.81 6.61
CA ASN A 54 8.08 2.58 6.91
C ASN A 54 8.23 1.35 7.82
N LYS A 55 9.46 0.83 7.95
CA LYS A 55 9.76 -0.29 8.86
C LYS A 55 9.43 -0.02 10.34
N LYS A 56 9.51 1.23 10.78
CA LYS A 56 9.30 1.61 12.20
C LYS A 56 7.93 2.22 12.48
N THR A 57 7.32 2.85 11.47
CA THR A 57 6.11 3.66 11.64
C THR A 57 5.26 3.63 10.38
N VAL A 58 3.96 3.78 10.58
CA VAL A 58 2.98 3.90 9.50
C VAL A 58 2.17 5.16 9.74
N SER A 59 2.09 6.00 8.71
CA SER A 59 1.26 7.20 8.72
C SER A 59 -0.09 6.88 8.10
N ILE A 60 -1.16 7.27 8.79
CA ILE A 60 -2.55 7.02 8.40
C ILE A 60 -3.25 8.36 8.33
N LEU A 61 -4.05 8.55 7.28
CA LEU A 61 -5.01 9.64 7.17
C LEU A 61 -6.39 9.08 7.47
N ALA A 62 -6.96 9.52 8.58
CA ALA A 62 -8.32 9.18 8.98
C ALA A 62 -9.34 10.02 8.19
N GLU A 63 -10.60 9.58 8.18
CA GLU A 63 -11.68 10.26 7.46
C GLU A 63 -11.96 11.68 7.99
N ASP A 64 -11.70 11.93 9.27
CA ASP A 64 -11.79 13.26 9.89
C ASP A 64 -10.63 14.20 9.51
N GLY A 65 -9.75 13.77 8.60
CA GLY A 65 -8.58 14.51 8.14
C GLY A 65 -7.40 14.47 9.10
N LYS A 66 -7.51 13.80 10.27
CA LYS A 66 -6.40 13.68 11.20
C LYS A 66 -5.37 12.68 10.69
N LYS A 67 -4.11 13.01 10.94
CA LYS A 67 -2.97 12.16 10.61
C LYS A 67 -2.46 11.45 11.85
N TRP A 68 -2.41 10.14 11.78
CA TRP A 68 -1.91 9.28 12.84
C TRP A 68 -0.58 8.68 12.43
N THR A 69 0.35 8.57 13.39
CA THR A 69 1.60 7.83 13.19
C THR A 69 1.67 6.74 14.24
N VAL A 70 1.56 5.50 13.79
CA VAL A 70 1.48 4.33 14.68
C VAL A 70 2.56 3.31 14.35
N SER A 71 2.85 2.43 15.31
CA SER A 71 3.67 1.25 15.06
C SER A 71 2.97 0.35 14.03
N PRO A 72 3.70 -0.25 13.07
CA PRO A 72 3.12 -1.22 12.14
C PRO A 72 2.40 -2.40 12.83
N GLN A 73 2.74 -2.69 14.10
CA GLN A 73 2.11 -3.77 14.88
C GLN A 73 0.67 -3.45 15.34
N LEU A 74 0.28 -2.18 15.34
CA LEU A 74 -1.06 -1.73 15.72
C LEU A 74 -2.04 -1.72 14.53
N LEU A 75 -1.59 -2.19 13.36
CA LEU A 75 -2.37 -2.24 12.14
C LEU A 75 -3.14 -3.56 12.04
N ARG A 76 -4.45 -3.49 11.81
CA ARG A 76 -5.24 -4.64 11.38
C ARG A 76 -5.73 -4.45 9.94
N LYS A 77 -5.50 -5.46 9.10
CA LYS A 77 -5.96 -5.49 7.72
C LYS A 77 -7.47 -5.76 7.70
N ILE A 78 -8.25 -4.82 7.17
CA ILE A 78 -9.68 -5.05 6.92
C ILE A 78 -9.77 -5.95 5.70
N THR A 79 -10.20 -7.19 5.90
CA THR A 79 -10.30 -8.19 4.83
C THR A 79 -11.72 -8.27 4.26
N ASP A 80 -12.70 -7.63 4.92
CA ASP A 80 -14.07 -7.52 4.44
C ASP A 80 -14.66 -6.18 4.87
N ILE A 81 -15.05 -5.35 3.90
CA ILE A 81 -15.69 -4.04 4.13
C ILE A 81 -17.22 -4.21 4.22
N SER A 82 -17.74 -5.42 4.00
CA SER A 82 -19.18 -5.68 3.84
C SER A 82 -19.98 -5.79 5.15
N GLN A 83 -19.36 -5.52 6.32
CA GLN A 83 -20.00 -5.69 7.64
C GLN A 83 -19.87 -4.48 8.58
N PHE A 84 -19.53 -3.31 8.07
CA PHE A 84 -19.61 -2.04 8.81
C PHE A 84 -20.54 -1.06 8.10
#